data_AF-A0A961D6G1-F1
#
_entry.id   AF-A0A961D6G1-F1
#
_cell.length_a   1.000
_cell.length_b   1.000
_cell.length_c   1.000
_cell.angle_alpha   90.00
_cell.angle_beta   90.00
_cell.angle_gamma   90.00
#
_symmetry.space_group_name_H-M   'P 1'
#
loop_
_entity.id
_entity.type
_entity.pdbx_description
1 polymer ?
#
loop_
_entity_poly.entity_id
_entity_poly.type
_entity_poly.pdbx_seq_one_letter_code
_entity_poly.pdbx_strand_id
1 'polypeptide(L)'
;MPNRPIRVTIWNEFVHERENSAVAAIYPNGIHGALEEALSKHGDFHVHTATLDEPEQGLSQYVLDQTDVLLWWGHAAHDQVLDETVTRVQERVLAGMGLIVLHSGHWSKVFKRLMGTSCALCWREAGERERVWVVNPGHPIAAGIGDCIEIEQSEMYGEPFGIPTPD
;
A
#
# COMPACT_ATOMS: atom_id res chain seq x y z
N MET A 1 30.28 1.00 -3.66
CA MET A 1 29.61 0.99 -2.34
C MET A 1 28.80 -0.29 -2.29
N PRO A 2 28.91 -1.15 -1.27
CA PRO A 2 27.91 -2.20 -1.10
C PRO A 2 26.54 -1.53 -1.01
N ASN A 3 25.57 -2.02 -1.77
CA ASN A 3 24.24 -1.46 -1.79
C ASN A 3 23.65 -1.65 -0.38
N ARG A 4 23.37 -0.56 0.34
CA ARG A 4 22.73 -0.67 1.66
C ARG A 4 21.32 -1.26 1.46
N PRO A 5 20.81 -2.10 2.38
CA PRO A 5 19.44 -2.58 2.29
C PRO A 5 18.45 -1.42 2.14
N ILE A 6 17.46 -1.58 1.27
CA ILE A 6 16.37 -0.61 1.09
C ILE A 6 15.49 -0.67 2.32
N ARG A 7 15.24 0.48 2.95
CA ARG A 7 14.41 0.57 4.15
C ARG A 7 12.96 0.72 3.74
N VAL A 8 12.15 -0.28 4.05
CA VAL A 8 10.74 -0.35 3.67
C VAL A 8 9.90 -0.17 4.92
N THR A 9 8.97 0.79 4.89
CA THR A 9 7.94 0.92 5.93
C THR A 9 6.62 0.44 5.36
N ILE A 10 5.95 -0.48 6.05
CA ILE A 10 4.65 -1.01 5.66
C ILE A 10 3.60 -0.43 6.61
N TRP A 11 2.81 0.50 6.11
CA TRP A 11 1.71 1.09 6.87
C TRP A 11 0.41 0.36 6.57
N ASN A 12 -0.24 -0.12 7.62
CA ASN A 12 -1.54 -0.80 7.54
C ASN A 12 -2.52 -0.18 8.53
N GLU A 13 -3.71 0.13 8.06
CA GLU A 13 -4.78 0.66 8.92
C GLU A 13 -5.08 -0.26 10.12
N PHE A 14 -5.02 -1.59 9.92
CA PHE A 14 -5.17 -2.61 10.95
C PHE A 14 -6.48 -2.58 11.74
N VAL A 15 -7.56 -2.08 11.14
CA VAL A 15 -8.91 -2.06 11.72
C VAL A 15 -9.64 -3.38 11.45
N HIS A 16 -9.66 -3.84 10.20
CA HIS A 16 -10.41 -5.03 9.79
C HIS A 16 -9.96 -6.30 10.51
N GLU A 17 -8.64 -6.51 10.63
CA GLU A 17 -8.09 -7.70 11.27
C GLU A 17 -8.35 -7.74 12.78
N ARG A 18 -8.70 -6.61 13.40
CA ARG A 18 -9.07 -6.52 14.82
C ARG A 18 -10.57 -6.69 15.06
N GLU A 19 -11.39 -6.24 14.12
CA GLU A 19 -12.85 -6.18 14.29
C GLU A 19 -13.59 -7.32 13.59
N ASN A 20 -12.99 -7.93 12.57
CA ASN A 20 -13.60 -9.01 11.80
C ASN A 20 -12.83 -10.32 11.97
N SER A 21 -13.45 -11.29 12.64
CA SER A 21 -12.83 -12.59 12.95
C SER A 21 -12.49 -13.43 11.71
N ALA A 22 -13.22 -13.28 10.60
CA ALA A 22 -12.92 -13.97 9.35
C ALA A 22 -11.64 -13.41 8.70
N VAL A 23 -11.45 -12.08 8.76
CA VAL A 23 -10.23 -11.41 8.29
C VAL A 23 -9.06 -11.77 9.19
N ALA A 24 -9.25 -11.73 10.52
CA ALA A 24 -8.24 -12.12 11.50
C ALA A 24 -7.77 -13.57 11.33
N ALA A 25 -8.65 -14.48 10.91
CA ALA A 25 -8.30 -15.86 10.63
C ALA A 25 -7.36 -16.02 9.43
N ILE A 26 -7.43 -15.11 8.45
CA ILE A 26 -6.55 -15.08 7.28
C ILE A 26 -5.25 -14.32 7.60
N TYR A 27 -5.36 -13.17 8.26
CA TYR A 27 -4.25 -12.29 8.63
C TYR A 27 -4.16 -12.11 10.15
N PRO A 28 -3.70 -13.13 10.89
CA PRO A 28 -3.66 -13.09 12.36
C PRO A 28 -2.72 -12.02 12.92
N ASN A 29 -1.71 -11.64 12.13
CA ASN A 29 -0.76 -10.58 12.47
C ASN A 29 -0.94 -9.34 11.56
N GLY A 30 -2.12 -9.18 10.97
CA GLY A 30 -2.41 -8.12 10.01
C GLY A 30 -1.80 -8.35 8.62
N ILE A 31 -2.30 -7.59 7.65
CA ILE A 31 -1.76 -7.60 6.27
C ILE A 31 -0.30 -7.17 6.26
N HIS A 32 0.06 -6.16 7.07
CA HIS A 32 1.45 -5.71 7.25
C HIS A 32 2.38 -6.83 7.73
N GLY A 33 1.95 -7.70 8.64
CA GLY A 33 2.76 -8.84 9.09
C GLY A 33 2.99 -9.87 7.98
N ALA A 34 1.97 -10.16 7.16
CA ALA A 34 2.14 -11.04 6.00
C ALA A 34 3.12 -10.46 4.96
N LEU A 35 3.03 -9.15 4.70
CA LEU A 35 3.96 -8.45 3.81
C LEU A 35 5.38 -8.37 4.39
N GLU A 36 5.51 -8.15 5.71
CA GLU A 36 6.79 -8.17 6.41
C GLU A 36 7.47 -9.54 6.29
N GLU A 37 6.72 -10.63 6.51
CA GLU A 37 7.25 -11.99 6.38
C GLU A 37 7.72 -12.28 4.95
N ALA A 38 6.95 -11.84 3.94
CA ALA A 38 7.30 -12.02 2.54
C ALA A 38 8.55 -11.22 2.15
N LEU A 39 8.61 -9.93 2.50
CA LEU A 39 9.72 -9.05 2.11
C LEU A 39 11.01 -9.36 2.88
N SER A 40 10.92 -9.76 4.16
CA SER A 40 12.08 -10.09 4.99
C SER A 40 12.83 -11.34 4.51
N LYS A 41 12.24 -12.16 3.64
CA LYS A 41 12.93 -13.28 2.98
C LYS A 41 13.98 -12.81 1.96
N HIS A 42 13.94 -11.54 1.56
CA HIS A 42 14.92 -10.93 0.67
C HIS A 42 15.95 -10.13 1.50
N GLY A 43 17.23 -10.50 1.41
CA GLY A 43 18.31 -9.85 2.18
C GLY A 43 18.59 -8.39 1.83
N ASP A 44 17.94 -7.87 0.80
CA ASP A 44 18.09 -6.51 0.30
C ASP A 44 17.12 -5.52 0.94
N PHE A 45 16.20 -5.98 1.80
CA PHE A 45 15.21 -5.13 2.48
C PHE A 45 15.42 -5.10 4.00
N HIS A 46 15.28 -3.92 4.58
CA HIS A 46 15.08 -3.72 6.01
C HIS A 46 13.65 -3.25 6.24
N VAL A 47 12.80 -4.12 6.78
CA VAL A 47 11.37 -3.88 6.90
C VAL A 47 11.01 -3.35 8.29
N HIS A 48 10.09 -2.39 8.33
CA HIS A 48 9.45 -1.87 9.53
C HIS A 48 7.94 -1.78 9.27
N THR A 49 7.11 -2.08 10.25
CA THR A 49 5.65 -1.95 10.15
C THR A 49 5.16 -0.81 11.02
N ALA A 50 4.06 -0.19 10.61
CA ALA A 50 3.38 0.87 11.35
C ALA A 50 1.86 0.75 11.19
N THR A 51 1.10 1.07 12.24
CA THR A 51 -0.38 1.03 12.21
C THR A 51 -1.04 2.35 12.61
N LEU A 52 -2.34 2.47 12.31
CA LEU A 52 -3.13 3.68 12.57
C LEU A 52 -3.17 4.07 14.06
N ASP A 53 -3.15 3.10 14.97
CA ASP A 53 -3.32 3.30 16.42
C ASP A 53 -2.00 3.58 17.18
N GLU A 54 -0.86 3.51 16.50
CA GLU A 54 0.42 3.88 17.06
C GLU A 54 0.53 5.40 17.30
N PRO A 55 1.43 5.86 18.20
CA PRO A 55 1.75 7.28 18.33
C PRO A 55 2.14 7.88 16.98
N GLU A 56 1.59 9.05 16.66
CA GLU A 56 1.79 9.69 15.35
C GLU A 56 1.41 8.78 14.16
N GLN A 57 0.54 7.79 14.41
CA GLN A 57 0.09 6.79 13.44
C GLN A 57 1.25 5.97 12.86
N GLY A 58 2.31 5.78 13.67
CA GLY A 58 3.53 5.07 13.34
C GLY A 58 4.43 5.77 12.30
N LEU A 59 4.07 6.98 11.88
CA LEU A 59 4.75 7.72 10.82
C LEU A 59 5.30 9.06 11.33
N SER A 60 6.05 8.99 12.44
CA SER A 60 6.81 10.15 12.92
C SER A 60 7.85 10.59 11.88
N GLN A 61 8.32 11.83 11.98
CA GLN A 61 9.37 12.34 11.09
C GLN A 61 10.62 11.43 11.11
N TYR A 62 11.00 10.94 12.29
CA TYR A 62 12.13 10.04 12.46
C TYR A 62 11.95 8.75 11.66
N VAL A 63 10.76 8.14 11.71
CA VAL A 63 10.47 6.92 10.92
C VAL A 63 10.57 7.24 9.43
N LEU A 64 9.93 8.32 8.96
CA LEU A 64 9.92 8.68 7.54
C LEU A 64 11.30 9.10 6.98
N ASP A 65 12.19 9.65 7.81
CA ASP A 65 13.59 9.91 7.44
C ASP A 65 14.38 8.60 7.30
N GLN A 66 13.90 7.55 7.98
CA GLN A 66 14.40 6.20 7.89
C GLN A 66 13.70 5.32 6.85
N THR A 67 12.72 5.85 6.13
CA THR A 67 12.00 5.14 5.06
C THR A 67 12.56 5.53 3.69
N ASP A 68 12.95 4.53 2.90
CA ASP A 68 13.25 4.72 1.47
C ASP A 68 11.99 4.48 0.62
N VAL A 69 11.16 3.50 0.99
CA VAL A 69 9.86 3.20 0.34
C VAL A 69 8.77 2.97 1.39
N LEU A 70 7.65 3.66 1.27
CA LEU A 70 6.45 3.46 2.08
C LEU A 70 5.43 2.62 1.30
N LEU A 71 4.96 1.52 1.88
CA LEU A 71 3.77 0.79 1.43
C LEU A 71 2.57 1.28 2.24
N TRP A 72 1.43 1.46 1.58
CA TRP A 72 0.22 1.97 2.22
C TRP A 72 -0.99 1.09 1.90
N TRP A 73 -1.58 0.51 2.94
CA TRP A 73 -2.90 -0.12 2.88
C TRP A 73 -3.85 0.52 3.91
N GLY A 74 -5.07 0.86 3.49
CA GLY A 74 -6.13 1.35 4.38
C GLY A 74 -7.49 1.30 3.72
N HIS A 75 -8.57 1.27 4.50
CA HIS A 75 -9.92 1.05 3.98
C HIS A 75 -11.02 1.77 4.77
N ALA A 76 -11.27 1.37 6.02
CA ALA A 76 -12.43 1.78 6.79
C ALA A 76 -12.26 3.10 7.55
N ALA A 77 -11.03 3.56 7.73
CA ALA A 77 -10.67 4.66 8.62
C ALA A 77 -9.73 5.68 7.94
N HIS A 78 -9.84 5.86 6.62
CA HIS A 78 -9.08 6.86 5.86
C HIS A 78 -9.23 8.28 6.42
N ASP A 79 -10.41 8.60 6.97
CA ASP A 79 -10.73 9.89 7.58
C ASP A 79 -10.00 10.11 8.92
N GLN A 80 -9.65 9.04 9.64
CA GLN A 80 -8.95 9.08 10.92
C GLN A 80 -7.44 9.35 10.78
N VAL A 81 -6.87 9.17 9.58
CA VAL A 81 -5.47 9.55 9.30
C VAL A 81 -5.31 11.06 9.50
N LEU A 82 -4.40 11.50 10.36
CA LEU A 82 -4.22 12.91 10.69
C LEU A 82 -3.69 13.67 9.48
N ASP A 83 -4.21 14.87 9.24
CA ASP A 83 -3.78 15.69 8.10
C ASP A 83 -2.29 16.06 8.20
N GLU A 84 -1.74 16.17 9.41
CA GLU A 84 -0.30 16.35 9.67
C GLU A 84 0.52 15.14 9.20
N THR A 85 0.07 13.92 9.50
CA THR A 85 0.69 12.69 8.98
C THR A 85 0.67 12.69 7.44
N VAL A 86 -0.47 13.04 6.83
CA VAL A 86 -0.59 13.13 5.37
C VAL A 86 0.38 14.16 4.78
N THR A 87 0.52 15.33 5.42
CA THR A 87 1.44 16.38 5.00
C THR A 87 2.89 15.89 5.04
N ARG A 88 3.33 15.29 6.15
CA ARG A 88 4.70 14.75 6.27
C ARG A 88 4.99 13.67 5.22
N VAL A 89 4.06 12.74 5.01
CA VAL A 89 4.22 11.70 3.99
C VAL A 89 4.32 12.31 2.60
N GLN A 90 3.46 13.26 2.26
CA GLN A 90 3.50 13.96 0.96
C GLN A 90 4.85 14.66 0.75
N GLU A 91 5.33 15.42 1.74
CA GLU A 91 6.62 16.11 1.66
C GLU A 91 7.77 15.14 1.41
N ARG A 92 7.77 13.99 2.10
CA ARG A 92 8.79 12.95 1.92
C ARG A 92 8.73 12.30 0.54
N VAL A 93 7.53 12.04 0.02
CA VAL A 93 7.34 11.52 -1.34
C VAL A 93 7.85 12.51 -2.39
N LEU A 94 7.49 13.80 -2.26
CA LEU A 94 7.97 14.85 -3.15
C LEU A 94 9.49 15.07 -3.04
N ALA A 95 10.09 14.73 -1.89
CA ALA A 95 11.54 14.73 -1.68
C ALA A 95 12.24 13.43 -2.15
N GLY A 96 11.52 12.49 -2.77
CA GLY A 96 12.08 11.29 -3.40
C GLY A 96 11.91 9.98 -2.63
N MET A 97 11.16 9.95 -1.53
CA MET A 97 10.73 8.69 -0.90
C MET A 97 9.74 7.97 -1.83
N GLY A 98 9.94 6.66 -2.05
CA GLY A 98 9.00 5.85 -2.83
C GLY A 98 7.68 5.65 -2.10
N LEU A 99 6.58 5.53 -2.84
CA LEU A 99 5.26 5.19 -2.30
C LEU A 99 4.62 4.10 -3.16
N ILE A 100 4.15 3.04 -2.52
CA ILE A 100 3.35 1.97 -3.12
C ILE A 100 2.01 1.94 -2.41
N VAL A 101 0.94 2.33 -3.12
CA VAL A 101 -0.42 2.33 -2.59
C VAL A 101 -1.12 1.04 -3.02
N LEU A 102 -1.72 0.34 -2.06
CA LEU A 102 -2.30 -0.98 -2.25
C LEU A 102 -3.82 -0.92 -2.16
N HIS A 103 -4.50 -1.51 -3.16
CA HIS A 103 -5.94 -1.79 -3.13
C HIS A 103 -6.78 -0.57 -2.72
N SER A 104 -7.62 -0.68 -1.68
CA SER A 104 -8.46 0.37 -1.08
C SER A 104 -7.70 1.61 -0.61
N GLY A 105 -6.37 1.56 -0.56
CA GLY A 105 -5.50 2.72 -0.42
C GLY A 105 -5.69 3.78 -1.49
N HIS A 106 -6.33 3.46 -2.63
CA HIS A 106 -6.73 4.44 -3.63
C HIS A 106 -7.64 5.56 -3.06
N TRP A 107 -8.36 5.31 -1.97
CA TRP A 107 -9.20 6.32 -1.33
C TRP A 107 -8.50 7.07 -0.18
N SER A 108 -7.24 6.73 0.11
CA SER A 108 -6.46 7.35 1.19
C SER A 108 -6.25 8.85 0.97
N LYS A 109 -6.19 9.60 2.08
CA LYS A 109 -5.88 11.04 2.04
C LYS A 109 -4.56 11.33 1.32
N VAL A 110 -3.53 10.49 1.54
CA VAL A 110 -2.21 10.62 0.90
C VAL A 110 -2.32 10.45 -0.61
N PHE A 111 -2.94 9.38 -1.09
CA PHE A 111 -3.04 9.11 -2.52
C PHE A 111 -3.84 10.20 -3.25
N LYS A 112 -5.00 10.57 -2.71
CA LYS A 112 -5.83 11.65 -3.28
C LYS A 112 -5.10 12.98 -3.33
N ARG A 113 -4.32 13.31 -2.29
CA ARG A 113 -3.54 14.56 -2.24
C ARG A 113 -2.43 14.59 -3.29
N LEU A 114 -1.77 13.45 -3.54
CA LEU A 114 -0.74 13.33 -4.57
C LEU A 114 -1.31 13.34 -5.99
N MET A 115 -2.46 12.70 -6.22
CA MET A 115 -3.10 12.62 -7.53
C MET A 115 -3.85 13.90 -7.92
N GLY A 116 -4.34 14.68 -6.95
CA GLY A 116 -5.12 15.89 -7.22
C GLY A 116 -6.52 15.63 -7.78
N THR A 117 -7.00 14.39 -7.72
CA THR A 117 -8.29 13.92 -8.25
C THR A 117 -9.13 13.23 -7.18
N SER A 118 -10.32 12.75 -7.54
CA SER A 118 -11.19 12.03 -6.60
C SER A 118 -10.64 10.65 -6.21
N CYS A 119 -9.89 10.01 -7.12
CA CYS A 119 -9.48 8.61 -7.07
C CYS A 119 -10.66 7.65 -6.89
N ALA A 120 -11.84 8.06 -7.36
CA ALA A 120 -13.06 7.27 -7.27
C ALA A 120 -13.16 6.23 -8.38
N LEU A 121 -13.79 5.10 -8.07
CA LEU A 121 -14.00 3.98 -8.98
C LEU A 121 -15.29 3.23 -8.62
N CYS A 122 -15.80 2.42 -9.55
CA CYS A 122 -16.86 1.47 -9.25
C CYS A 122 -16.27 0.24 -8.57
N TRP A 123 -16.98 -0.36 -7.61
CA TRP A 123 -16.51 -1.56 -6.91
C TRP A 123 -17.61 -2.60 -6.70
N ARG A 124 -17.22 -3.87 -6.52
CA ARG A 124 -18.11 -4.97 -6.16
C ARG A 124 -17.35 -6.08 -5.45
N GLU A 125 -17.80 -6.41 -4.23
CA GLU A 125 -17.30 -7.55 -3.46
C GLU A 125 -18.20 -8.78 -3.68
N ALA A 126 -17.79 -9.67 -4.58
CA ALA A 126 -18.55 -10.89 -4.92
C ALA A 126 -17.68 -12.15 -5.04
N GLY A 127 -16.40 -12.09 -4.63
CA GLY A 127 -15.47 -13.22 -4.69
C GLY A 127 -15.24 -13.73 -6.11
N GLU A 128 -15.22 -12.82 -7.09
CA GLU A 128 -15.06 -13.16 -8.50
C GLU A 128 -13.57 -13.27 -8.87
N ARG A 129 -13.29 -14.00 -9.95
CA ARG A 129 -11.93 -14.16 -10.46
C ARG A 129 -11.42 -12.86 -11.07
N GLU A 130 -10.21 -12.47 -10.70
CA GLU A 130 -9.45 -11.39 -11.33
C GLU A 130 -8.28 -11.95 -12.14
N ARG A 131 -8.01 -11.32 -13.29
CA ARG A 131 -6.79 -11.56 -14.07
C ARG A 131 -6.13 -10.23 -14.40
N VAL A 132 -4.94 -10.03 -13.84
CA VAL A 132 -4.13 -8.84 -14.05
C VAL A 132 -3.15 -9.11 -15.19
N TRP A 133 -3.36 -8.49 -16.34
CA TRP A 133 -2.54 -8.68 -17.53
C TRP A 133 -1.28 -7.81 -17.52
N VAL A 134 -0.14 -8.38 -17.89
CA VAL A 134 1.10 -7.63 -18.07
C VAL A 134 1.07 -6.93 -19.43
N VAL A 135 0.82 -5.62 -19.44
CA VAL A 135 0.76 -4.81 -20.67
C VAL A 135 2.12 -4.21 -21.06
N ASN A 136 3.07 -4.17 -20.13
CA ASN A 136 4.46 -3.74 -20.38
C ASN A 136 5.45 -4.77 -19.79
N PRO A 137 5.76 -5.85 -20.51
CA PRO A 137 6.64 -6.92 -20.02
C PRO A 137 8.11 -6.47 -19.88
N GLY A 138 8.51 -5.34 -20.46
CA GLY A 138 9.86 -4.79 -20.32
C GLY A 138 10.09 -4.02 -19.02
N HIS A 139 9.06 -3.78 -18.23
CA HIS A 139 9.15 -3.00 -16.99
C HIS A 139 9.78 -3.83 -15.84
N PRO A 140 10.69 -3.27 -15.02
CA PRO A 140 11.30 -4.02 -13.91
C PRO A 140 10.31 -4.63 -12.90
N ILE A 141 9.15 -3.99 -12.67
CA ILE A 141 8.08 -4.55 -11.81
C ILE A 141 7.51 -5.86 -12.37
N ALA A 142 7.50 -6.03 -13.70
CA ALA A 142 6.99 -7.24 -14.35
C ALA A 142 8.09 -8.32 -14.53
N ALA A 143 9.32 -8.08 -14.06
CA ALA A 143 10.41 -9.03 -14.22
C ALA A 143 10.08 -10.35 -13.52
N GLY A 144 10.12 -11.45 -14.27
CA GLY A 144 9.80 -12.80 -13.77
C GLY A 144 8.30 -13.10 -13.64
N ILE A 145 7.43 -12.14 -13.95
CA ILE A 145 5.98 -12.36 -14.05
C ILE A 145 5.67 -12.88 -15.47
N GLY A 146 4.75 -13.85 -15.57
CA GLY A 146 4.24 -14.33 -16.87
C GLY A 146 3.30 -13.32 -17.54
N ASP A 147 2.50 -13.77 -18.51
CA ASP A 147 1.58 -12.88 -19.24
C ASP A 147 0.50 -12.24 -18.34
N CYS A 148 0.18 -12.89 -17.22
CA CYS A 148 -0.77 -12.38 -16.23
C CYS A 148 -0.57 -12.99 -14.85
N ILE A 149 -1.19 -12.37 -13.85
CA ILE A 149 -1.44 -12.94 -12.52
C ILE A 149 -2.94 -13.25 -12.45
N GLU A 150 -3.29 -14.47 -12.04
CA GLU A 150 -4.68 -14.86 -11.78
C GLU A 150 -4.93 -14.95 -10.28
N ILE A 151 -6.01 -14.32 -9.83
CA ILE A 151 -6.49 -14.35 -8.45
C ILE A 151 -7.89 -14.95 -8.48
N GLU A 152 -8.08 -16.09 -7.81
CA GLU A 152 -9.35 -16.84 -7.87
C GLU A 152 -10.53 -16.05 -7.31
N GLN A 153 -10.30 -15.26 -6.26
CA GLN A 153 -11.30 -14.45 -5.58
C GLN A 153 -10.71 -13.09 -5.23
N SER A 154 -11.27 -12.03 -5.82
CA SER A 154 -10.90 -10.64 -5.56
C SER A 154 -12.14 -9.76 -5.55
N GLU A 155 -12.03 -8.59 -4.92
CA GLU A 155 -12.98 -7.50 -5.10
C GLU A 155 -12.73 -6.85 -6.47
N MET A 156 -13.81 -6.59 -7.23
CA MET A 156 -13.69 -5.93 -8.53
C MET A 156 -13.62 -4.43 -8.32
N TYR A 157 -12.57 -3.78 -8.86
CA TYR A 157 -12.55 -2.34 -9.14
C TYR A 157 -12.67 -2.09 -10.65
N GLY A 158 -13.52 -1.13 -11.01
CA GLY A 158 -13.94 -0.89 -12.38
C GLY A 158 -13.75 0.55 -12.82
N GLU A 159 -13.42 0.71 -14.10
CA GLU A 159 -13.32 1.99 -14.79
C GLU A 159 -14.68 2.73 -14.87
N PRO A 160 -14.69 4.08 -14.94
CA PRO A 160 -13.52 4.95 -14.93
C PRO A 160 -12.92 5.10 -13.53
N PHE A 161 -11.60 4.90 -13.43
CA PHE A 161 -10.84 5.22 -12.23
C PHE A 161 -10.39 6.68 -12.29
N GLY A 162 -10.85 7.48 -11.35
CA GLY A 162 -10.62 8.93 -11.28
C GLY A 162 -9.21 9.34 -10.89
N ILE A 163 -8.18 8.80 -11.56
CA ILE A 163 -6.76 9.19 -11.46
C ILE A 163 -6.36 10.08 -12.64
N PRO A 164 -5.30 10.91 -12.51
CA PRO A 164 -4.77 11.67 -13.64
C PRO A 164 -4.22 10.73 -14.72
N THR A 165 -4.16 11.23 -15.96
CA THR A 165 -3.45 10.52 -17.04
C THR A 165 -1.96 10.39 -16.67
N PRO A 166 -1.38 9.18 -16.70
CA PRO A 166 0.05 9.00 -16.47
C PRO A 166 0.89 9.79 -17.49
N ASP A 167 2.02 10.34 -17.03
CA ASP A 167 3.02 11.01 -17.89
C ASP A 167 3.81 10.02 -18.77
#